data_AF-A0A969I6U5-F1
#
_entry.id   AF-A0A969I6U5-F1
#
_cell.length_a   1.000
_cell.length_b   1.000
_cell.length_c   1.000
_cell.angle_alpha   90.00
_cell.angle_beta   90.00
_cell.angle_gamma   90.00
#
_symmetry.space_group_name_H-M   'P 1'
#
loop_
_entity.id
_entity.type
_entity.pdbx_description
1 polymer ?
#
loop_
_entity_poly.entity_id
_entity_poly.type
_entity_poly.pdbx_seq_one_letter_code
_entity_poly.pdbx_strand_id
1 'polypeptide(L)'
;MDQIRSGDIAAVLLLGGKPLSMVSGLPKDGSFRLLSLRSALTPDAGYTPAVLRAEDYPTLIPPGVVVETVSVSAILLARSMRDTDESYRRVEKFVPLFFRGLTELAGPPRHPKWGDVNLGAVLPGWTRFGPSQQWLDSAKTQQAAWLQKSFEEFLRTSATGTAPLSSAQRQKLFDEFVDWTRKPAQSPRQ
;
A
#
# COMPACT_ATOMS: atom_id res chain seq x y z
N MET A 1 -0.98 -23.43 -18.31
CA MET A 1 -1.50 -24.43 -17.37
C MET A 1 -1.76 -25.76 -18.06
N ASP A 2 -2.26 -25.78 -19.30
CA ASP A 2 -2.53 -27.02 -20.04
C ASP A 2 -1.28 -27.88 -20.23
N GLN A 3 -0.12 -27.27 -20.52
CA GLN A 3 1.17 -27.97 -20.59
C GLN A 3 1.59 -28.64 -19.27
N ILE A 4 1.15 -28.11 -18.11
CA ILE A 4 1.40 -28.77 -16.82
C ILE A 4 0.47 -29.98 -16.70
N ARG A 5 -0.79 -29.86 -17.14
CA ARG A 5 -1.77 -30.97 -17.09
C ARG A 5 -1.41 -32.10 -18.04
N SER A 6 -0.90 -31.78 -19.24
CA SER A 6 -0.42 -32.78 -20.21
C SER A 6 0.89 -33.45 -19.77
N GLY A 7 1.61 -32.84 -18.82
CA GLY A 7 2.91 -33.31 -18.36
C GLY A 7 4.09 -32.85 -19.21
N ASP A 8 3.86 -31.98 -20.21
CA ASP A 8 4.92 -31.40 -21.05
C ASP A 8 5.88 -30.52 -20.24
N ILE A 9 5.38 -29.88 -19.17
CA ILE A 9 6.18 -29.14 -18.20
C ILE A 9 5.84 -29.57 -16.77
N ALA A 10 6.87 -29.73 -15.94
CA ALA A 10 6.68 -30.18 -14.56
C ALA A 10 6.20 -29.07 -13.60
N ALA A 11 6.55 -27.81 -13.89
CA ALA A 11 6.23 -26.66 -13.04
C ALA A 11 6.35 -25.34 -13.81
N VAL A 12 5.80 -24.26 -13.23
CA VAL A 12 5.97 -22.89 -13.72
C VAL A 12 6.32 -21.98 -12.55
N LEU A 13 7.13 -20.96 -12.81
CA LEU A 13 7.38 -19.88 -11.84
C LEU A 13 6.47 -18.70 -12.18
N LEU A 14 5.69 -18.24 -11.20
CA LEU A 14 4.79 -17.09 -11.35
C LEU A 14 5.29 -15.94 -10.47
N LEU A 15 5.43 -14.76 -11.08
CA LEU A 15 5.76 -13.53 -10.38
C LEU A 15 4.57 -12.56 -10.52
N GLY A 16 4.00 -12.14 -9.39
CA GLY A 16 2.92 -11.17 -9.40
C GLY A 16 2.34 -10.91 -8.03
N GLY A 17 1.50 -9.87 -7.96
CA GLY A 17 0.76 -9.54 -6.75
C GLY A 17 -0.29 -10.60 -6.44
N LYS A 18 -0.31 -11.13 -5.22
CA LYS A 18 -1.40 -12.00 -4.77
C LYS A 18 -2.70 -11.20 -4.56
N PRO A 19 -3.89 -11.77 -4.85
CA PRO A 19 -4.10 -13.07 -5.50
C PRO A 19 -3.95 -12.98 -7.02
N LEU A 20 -3.25 -13.94 -7.62
CA LEU A 20 -3.18 -14.10 -9.08
C LEU A 20 -4.45 -14.81 -9.57
N SER A 21 -5.25 -14.17 -10.43
CA SER A 21 -6.52 -14.72 -10.93
C SER A 21 -6.39 -16.11 -11.53
N MET A 22 -5.32 -16.37 -12.28
CA MET A 22 -5.04 -17.69 -12.85
C MET A 22 -4.84 -18.77 -11.79
N VAL A 23 -4.20 -18.43 -10.67
CA VAL A 23 -3.94 -19.36 -9.56
C VAL A 23 -5.20 -19.57 -8.72
N SER A 24 -5.95 -18.50 -8.47
CA SER A 24 -7.24 -18.56 -7.76
C SER A 24 -8.28 -19.44 -8.48
N GLY A 25 -8.20 -19.52 -9.81
CA GLY A 25 -9.08 -20.36 -10.63
C GLY A 25 -8.71 -21.85 -10.71
N LEU A 26 -7.63 -22.29 -10.04
CA LEU A 26 -7.20 -23.69 -10.10
C LEU A 26 -8.10 -24.61 -9.26
N PRO A 27 -8.35 -25.84 -9.75
CA PRO A 27 -9.24 -26.78 -9.08
C PRO A 27 -8.63 -27.33 -7.77
N LYS A 28 -9.51 -27.73 -6.84
CA LYS A 28 -9.15 -28.37 -5.57
C LYS A 28 -8.95 -29.89 -5.69
N ASP A 29 -8.82 -30.42 -6.91
CA ASP A 29 -8.73 -31.86 -7.18
C ASP A 29 -7.33 -32.46 -6.92
N GLY A 30 -6.38 -31.65 -6.46
CA GLY A 30 -5.00 -32.07 -6.21
C GLY A 30 -4.11 -32.12 -7.46
N SER A 31 -4.62 -31.72 -8.63
CA SER A 31 -3.83 -31.65 -9.88
C SER A 31 -2.72 -30.59 -9.83
N PHE A 32 -2.84 -29.59 -8.95
CA PHE A 32 -1.82 -28.57 -8.72
C PHE A 32 -1.52 -28.41 -7.24
N ARG A 33 -0.28 -28.01 -6.96
CA ARG A 33 0.16 -27.61 -5.63
C ARG A 33 1.13 -26.44 -5.74
N LEU A 34 1.13 -25.58 -4.72
CA LEU A 34 2.13 -24.53 -4.58
C LEU A 34 3.36 -25.10 -3.88
N LEU A 35 4.53 -24.92 -4.47
CA LEU A 35 5.79 -25.37 -3.89
C LEU A 35 6.39 -24.25 -3.04
N SER A 36 6.92 -24.63 -1.87
CA SER A 36 7.62 -23.68 -1.00
C SER A 36 9.02 -23.39 -1.57
N LEU A 37 9.38 -22.11 -1.62
CA LEU A 37 10.70 -21.65 -2.00
C LEU A 37 11.41 -21.09 -0.77
N ARG A 38 12.18 -21.96 -0.09
CA ARG A 38 12.92 -21.62 1.15
C ARG A 38 14.41 -21.30 0.91
N SER A 39 14.86 -21.22 -0.33
CA SER A 39 16.30 -21.11 -0.63
C SER A 39 16.87 -19.75 -0.21
N ALA A 40 18.13 -19.79 0.24
CA ALA A 40 18.98 -18.67 0.64
C ALA A 40 18.92 -17.53 -0.40
N LEU A 41 18.03 -16.58 -0.16
CA LEU A 41 18.00 -15.34 -0.90
C LEU A 41 19.35 -14.66 -0.68
N THR A 42 20.07 -14.36 -1.76
CA THR A 42 21.18 -13.41 -1.67
C THR A 42 20.58 -12.07 -1.25
N PRO A 43 21.01 -11.48 -0.13
CA PRO A 43 20.43 -10.24 0.40
C PRO A 43 20.39 -9.10 -0.63
N ASP A 44 21.33 -9.11 -1.58
CA ASP A 44 21.51 -8.05 -2.57
C ASP A 44 20.54 -8.11 -3.77
N ALA A 45 19.73 -9.17 -3.89
CA ALA A 45 18.87 -9.37 -5.06
C ALA A 45 17.47 -8.72 -4.95
N GLY A 46 17.19 -7.99 -3.87
CA GLY A 46 15.91 -7.27 -3.70
C GLY A 46 14.69 -8.16 -3.42
N TYR A 47 14.92 -9.42 -3.06
CA TYR A 47 13.90 -10.35 -2.62
C TYR A 47 13.75 -10.31 -1.10
N THR A 48 12.52 -10.34 -0.62
CA THR A 48 12.20 -10.46 0.81
C THR A 48 11.42 -11.74 1.09
N PRO A 49 11.59 -12.38 2.26
CA PRO A 49 10.77 -13.50 2.66
C PRO A 49 9.27 -13.15 2.63
N ALA A 50 8.45 -14.06 2.10
CA ALA A 50 7.01 -13.88 1.99
C ALA A 50 6.28 -15.20 2.25
N VAL A 51 4.98 -15.09 2.52
CA VAL A 51 4.13 -16.23 2.82
C VAL A 51 2.82 -16.15 2.04
N LEU A 52 2.36 -17.32 1.57
CA LEU A 52 1.03 -17.54 1.03
C LEU A 52 0.22 -18.38 2.02
N ARG A 53 -1.06 -18.03 2.17
CA ARG A 53 -1.99 -18.66 3.12
C ARG A 53 -3.30 -19.05 2.42
N ALA A 54 -4.17 -19.77 3.15
CA ALA A 54 -5.49 -20.16 2.68
C ALA A 54 -6.34 -18.97 2.21
N GLU A 55 -6.19 -17.79 2.81
CA GLU A 55 -6.92 -16.58 2.41
C GLU A 55 -6.49 -16.08 1.02
N ASP A 56 -5.25 -16.38 0.61
CA ASP A 56 -4.75 -16.02 -0.72
C ASP A 56 -5.23 -17.00 -1.80
N TYR A 57 -5.19 -18.31 -1.49
CA TYR A 57 -5.51 -19.40 -2.43
C TYR A 57 -6.23 -20.57 -1.73
N PRO A 58 -7.52 -20.45 -1.40
CA PRO A 58 -8.24 -21.42 -0.55
C PRO A 58 -8.46 -22.79 -1.22
N THR A 59 -8.37 -22.88 -2.54
CA THR A 59 -8.45 -24.15 -3.29
C THR A 59 -7.15 -24.93 -3.25
N LEU A 60 -6.01 -24.26 -2.99
CA LEU A 60 -4.67 -24.86 -3.06
C LEU A 60 -3.98 -24.97 -1.69
N ILE A 61 -4.32 -24.09 -0.74
CA ILE A 61 -3.69 -24.03 0.58
C ILE A 61 -4.74 -24.37 1.65
N PRO A 62 -4.58 -25.49 2.38
CA PRO A 62 -5.47 -25.83 3.48
C PRO A 62 -5.44 -24.79 4.62
N PRO A 63 -6.53 -24.60 5.38
CA PRO A 63 -6.55 -23.73 6.55
C PRO A 63 -5.42 -24.06 7.54
N GLY A 64 -4.74 -23.03 8.04
CA GLY A 64 -3.60 -23.18 8.97
C GLY A 64 -2.27 -23.57 8.32
N VAL A 65 -2.26 -23.92 7.02
CA VAL A 65 -1.03 -24.20 6.28
C VAL A 65 -0.44 -22.92 5.69
N VAL A 66 0.88 -22.82 5.70
CA VAL A 66 1.64 -21.71 5.12
C VAL A 66 2.58 -22.24 4.06
N VAL A 67 2.61 -21.57 2.91
CA VAL A 67 3.61 -21.80 1.85
C VAL A 67 4.61 -20.65 1.87
N GLU A 68 5.83 -20.93 2.31
CA GLU A 68 6.92 -19.94 2.29
C GLU A 68 7.41 -19.72 0.86
N THR A 69 7.64 -18.46 0.52
CA THR A 69 8.10 -18.00 -0.78
C THR A 69 8.86 -16.69 -0.61
N VAL A 70 9.09 -15.99 -1.71
CA VAL A 70 9.80 -14.72 -1.76
C VAL A 70 8.94 -13.68 -2.47
N SER A 71 9.12 -12.41 -2.13
CA SER A 71 8.45 -11.30 -2.79
C SER A 71 9.45 -10.26 -3.28
N VAL A 72 9.03 -9.50 -4.28
CA VAL A 72 9.73 -8.33 -4.80
C VAL A 72 8.80 -7.14 -4.79
N SER A 73 9.36 -5.94 -4.79
CA SER A 73 8.59 -4.71 -4.91
C SER A 73 8.25 -4.43 -6.37
N ALA A 74 6.99 -4.15 -6.66
CA ALA A 74 6.57 -3.57 -7.94
C ALA A 74 6.68 -2.06 -7.86
N ILE A 75 7.32 -1.43 -8.86
CA ILE A 75 7.56 0.01 -8.88
C ILE A 75 7.06 0.60 -10.21
N LEU A 76 6.53 1.82 -10.15
CA LEU A 76 6.17 2.58 -11.35
C LEU A 76 7.34 3.50 -11.72
N LEU A 77 7.89 3.30 -12.90
CA LEU A 77 9.06 4.02 -13.38
C LEU A 77 8.66 5.07 -14.43
N ALA A 78 9.24 6.25 -14.31
CA ALA A 78 9.27 7.25 -15.37
C ALA A 78 10.68 7.30 -15.96
N ARG A 79 10.77 7.46 -17.28
CA ARG A 79 12.07 7.63 -17.95
C ARG A 79 12.78 8.88 -17.42
N SER A 80 14.10 8.80 -17.24
CA SER A 80 14.93 9.98 -17.00
C SER A 80 14.92 10.87 -18.25
N MET A 81 14.28 12.03 -18.14
CA MET A 81 14.05 13.01 -19.22
C MET A 81 14.47 14.38 -18.71
N ARG A 82 14.81 15.30 -19.63
CA ARG A 82 15.06 16.69 -19.24
C ARG A 82 13.73 17.38 -18.99
N ASP A 83 13.69 18.28 -18.02
CA ASP A 83 12.48 19.02 -17.63
C ASP A 83 11.93 19.91 -18.75
N THR A 84 12.75 20.20 -19.78
CA THR A 84 12.34 20.92 -20.99
C THR A 84 11.53 20.08 -21.97
N ASP A 85 11.58 18.76 -21.85
CA ASP A 85 10.97 17.85 -22.82
C ASP A 85 9.45 17.80 -22.64
N GLU A 86 8.69 17.78 -23.74
CA GLU A 86 7.23 17.67 -23.63
C GLU A 86 6.78 16.39 -22.92
N SER A 87 7.54 15.31 -23.06
CA SER A 87 7.29 14.04 -22.38
C SER A 87 7.40 14.18 -20.87
N TYR A 88 8.32 15.01 -20.37
CA TYR A 88 8.38 15.35 -18.95
C TYR A 88 7.10 16.05 -18.50
N ARG A 89 6.68 17.11 -19.21
CA ARG A 89 5.46 17.88 -18.88
C ARG A 89 4.19 17.03 -18.90
N ARG A 90 4.12 16.03 -19.78
CA ARG A 90 3.00 15.08 -19.81
C ARG A 90 2.95 14.22 -18.53
N VAL A 91 4.09 13.69 -18.09
CA VAL A 91 4.17 12.89 -16.87
C VAL A 91 3.93 13.77 -15.64
N GLU A 92 4.49 14.99 -15.60
CA GLU A 92 4.25 15.96 -14.54
C GLU A 92 2.76 16.25 -14.33
N LYS A 93 2.00 16.46 -15.41
CA LYS A 93 0.54 16.65 -15.35
C LYS A 93 -0.21 15.39 -14.88
N PHE A 94 0.32 14.19 -15.15
CA PHE A 94 -0.27 12.93 -14.72
C PHE A 94 -0.09 12.67 -13.22
N VAL A 95 1.03 13.08 -12.63
CA VAL A 95 1.38 12.84 -11.22
C VAL A 95 0.23 13.16 -10.23
N PRO A 96 -0.38 14.36 -10.22
CA PRO A 96 -1.45 14.66 -9.28
C PRO A 96 -2.72 13.83 -9.53
N LEU A 97 -3.01 13.46 -10.79
CA LEU A 97 -4.14 12.60 -11.14
C LEU A 97 -3.93 11.19 -10.61
N PHE A 98 -2.72 10.66 -10.76
CA PHE A 98 -2.34 9.34 -10.24
C PHE A 98 -2.51 9.26 -8.72
N PHE A 99 -1.91 10.21 -7.98
CA PHE A 99 -1.97 10.16 -6.52
C PHE A 99 -3.39 10.34 -5.96
N ARG A 100 -4.20 11.21 -6.57
CA ARG A 100 -5.62 11.39 -6.18
C ARG A 100 -6.45 10.14 -6.48
N GLY A 101 -6.12 9.42 -7.55
CA GLY A 101 -6.79 8.19 -7.95
C GLY A 101 -6.42 6.96 -7.14
N LEU A 102 -5.44 7.01 -6.22
CA LEU A 102 -5.00 5.83 -5.46
C LEU A 102 -6.11 5.20 -4.63
N THR A 103 -7.00 5.99 -4.04
CA THR A 103 -8.15 5.47 -3.28
C THR A 103 -9.11 4.68 -4.18
N GLU A 104 -9.36 5.16 -5.39
CA GLU A 104 -10.17 4.43 -6.37
C GLU A 104 -9.45 3.17 -6.85
N LEU A 105 -8.15 3.24 -7.07
CA LEU A 105 -7.32 2.10 -7.45
C LEU A 105 -7.31 1.00 -6.38
N ALA A 106 -7.38 1.35 -5.10
CA ALA A 106 -7.45 0.40 -4.01
C ALA A 106 -8.81 -0.36 -3.94
N GLY A 107 -9.84 0.13 -4.65
CA GLY A 107 -11.16 -0.49 -4.70
C GLY A 107 -11.37 -1.43 -5.90
N PRO A 108 -12.41 -2.28 -5.86
CA PRO A 108 -12.86 -3.04 -7.03
C PRO A 108 -13.21 -2.11 -8.22
N PRO A 109 -13.03 -2.53 -9.49
CA PRO A 109 -12.60 -3.84 -9.96
C PRO A 109 -11.07 -3.97 -10.12
N ARG A 110 -10.29 -3.07 -9.53
CA ARG A 110 -8.84 -3.07 -9.66
C ARG A 110 -8.22 -4.17 -8.79
N HIS A 111 -6.95 -4.46 -9.07
CA HIS A 111 -6.22 -5.48 -8.33
C HIS A 111 -6.07 -5.08 -6.85
N PRO A 112 -6.40 -5.94 -5.88
CA PRO A 112 -6.41 -5.58 -4.45
C PRO A 112 -5.05 -5.09 -3.94
N LYS A 113 -3.94 -5.44 -4.61
CA LYS A 113 -2.60 -4.93 -4.30
C LYS A 113 -2.41 -3.43 -4.44
N TRP A 114 -3.31 -2.72 -5.10
CA TRP A 114 -3.31 -1.25 -5.05
C TRP A 114 -3.57 -0.70 -3.64
N GLY A 115 -4.25 -1.46 -2.77
CA GLY A 115 -4.41 -1.11 -1.36
C GLY A 115 -3.11 -1.18 -0.54
N ASP A 116 -2.08 -1.86 -1.04
CA ASP A 116 -0.80 -2.06 -0.34
C ASP A 116 0.26 -1.01 -0.75
N VAL A 117 -0.11 0.01 -1.52
CA VAL A 117 0.84 1.02 -2.02
C VAL A 117 1.45 1.83 -0.86
N ASN A 118 2.78 1.81 -0.75
CA ASN A 118 3.53 2.58 0.25
C ASN A 118 4.23 3.80 -0.38
N LEU A 119 3.66 4.98 -0.19
CA LEU A 119 4.23 6.25 -0.70
C LEU A 119 5.46 6.73 0.09
N GLY A 120 5.67 6.20 1.29
CA GLY A 120 6.83 6.47 2.13
C GLY A 120 8.06 5.65 1.78
N ALA A 121 7.92 4.63 0.91
CA ALA A 121 9.03 3.77 0.54
C ALA A 121 10.15 4.54 -0.19
N VAL A 122 11.38 4.27 0.22
CA VAL A 122 12.62 4.77 -0.41
C VAL A 122 13.35 3.57 -1.02
N LEU A 123 13.76 3.71 -2.28
CA LEU A 123 14.47 2.68 -3.03
C LEU A 123 15.95 3.07 -3.09
N PRO A 124 16.86 2.31 -2.44
CA PRO A 124 18.30 2.60 -2.49
C PRO A 124 18.82 2.67 -3.94
N GLY A 125 19.60 3.71 -4.25
CA GLY A 125 20.16 3.91 -5.60
C GLY A 125 19.18 4.47 -6.64
N TRP A 126 17.90 4.70 -6.28
CA TRP A 126 16.90 5.28 -7.17
C TRP A 126 16.48 6.67 -6.72
N THR A 127 16.33 7.58 -7.67
CA THR A 127 15.80 8.92 -7.44
C THR A 127 14.33 8.97 -7.80
N ARG A 128 13.49 9.45 -6.88
CA ARG A 128 12.07 9.67 -7.15
C ARG A 128 11.90 10.78 -8.18
N PHE A 129 10.94 10.63 -9.09
CA PHE A 129 10.60 11.66 -10.05
C PHE A 129 10.25 12.99 -9.34
N GLY A 130 10.89 14.08 -9.75
CA GLY A 130 10.83 15.37 -9.04
C GLY A 130 9.40 15.86 -8.74
N PRO A 131 8.51 15.93 -9.75
CA PRO A 131 7.12 16.30 -9.54
C PRO A 131 6.38 15.37 -8.57
N SER A 132 6.71 14.08 -8.54
CA SER A 132 6.13 13.15 -7.57
C SER A 132 6.60 13.44 -6.14
N GLN A 133 7.87 13.78 -5.96
CA GLN A 133 8.40 14.17 -4.65
C GLN A 133 7.75 15.47 -4.16
N GLN A 134 7.66 16.49 -5.02
CA GLN A 134 7.04 17.77 -4.69
C GLN A 134 5.56 17.64 -4.28
N TRP A 135 4.81 16.77 -4.98
CA TRP A 135 3.42 16.49 -4.62
C TRP A 135 3.32 15.87 -3.22
N LEU A 136 4.16 14.89 -2.90
CA LEU A 136 4.17 14.23 -1.60
C LEU A 136 4.57 15.18 -0.46
N ASP A 137 5.55 16.05 -0.68
CA ASP A 137 5.98 17.03 0.32
C ASP A 137 4.92 18.11 0.56
N SER A 138 4.23 18.53 -0.50
CA SER A 138 3.08 19.43 -0.41
C SER A 138 1.93 18.80 0.39
N ALA A 139 1.61 17.54 0.11
CA ALA A 139 0.57 16.80 0.83
C ALA A 139 0.90 16.64 2.32
N LYS A 140 2.16 16.31 2.67
CA LYS A 140 2.62 16.25 4.07
C LYS A 140 2.49 17.61 4.78
N THR A 141 2.90 18.69 4.12
CA THR A 141 2.83 20.04 4.68
C THR A 141 1.37 20.45 4.93
N GLN A 142 0.48 20.18 3.97
CA GLN A 142 -0.95 20.44 4.12
C GLN A 142 -1.57 19.62 5.25
N GLN A 143 -1.20 18.34 5.36
CA GLN A 143 -1.68 17.46 6.43
C GLN A 143 -1.21 17.94 7.81
N ALA A 144 0.05 18.33 7.95
CA ALA A 144 0.57 18.89 9.19
C ALA A 144 -0.14 20.20 9.58
N ALA A 145 -0.35 21.09 8.62
CA ALA A 145 -1.08 22.35 8.84
C ALA A 145 -2.55 22.10 9.23
N TRP A 146 -3.22 21.14 8.58
CA TRP A 146 -4.58 20.74 8.93
C TRP A 146 -4.64 20.14 10.34
N LEU A 147 -3.69 19.29 10.70
CA LEU A 147 -3.62 18.67 12.03
C LEU A 147 -3.43 19.71 13.12
N GLN A 148 -2.54 20.68 12.90
CA GLN A 148 -2.32 21.78 13.83
C GLN A 148 -3.61 22.59 14.04
N LYS A 149 -4.29 23.00 12.95
CA LYS A 149 -5.57 23.75 13.04
C LYS A 149 -6.66 22.96 13.76
N SER A 150 -6.77 21.67 13.44
CA SER A 150 -7.75 20.75 14.04
C SER A 150 -7.51 20.59 15.55
N PHE A 151 -6.25 20.50 15.96
CA PHE A 151 -5.88 20.42 17.36
C PHE A 151 -6.16 21.72 18.12
N GLU A 152 -5.86 22.88 17.51
CA GLU A 152 -6.21 24.18 18.10
C GLU A 152 -7.72 24.35 18.28
N GLU A 153 -8.52 23.89 17.32
CA GLU A 153 -9.98 23.89 17.42
C GLU A 153 -10.48 22.95 18.53
N PHE A 154 -9.91 21.75 18.61
CA PHE A 154 -10.18 20.80 19.68
C PHE A 154 -9.86 21.38 21.06
N LEU A 155 -8.72 22.08 21.22
CA LEU A 155 -8.39 22.74 22.48
C LEU A 155 -9.38 23.85 22.84
N ARG A 156 -9.89 24.62 21.87
CA ARG A 156 -10.90 25.66 22.15
C ARG A 156 -12.22 25.07 22.65
N THR A 157 -12.60 23.90 22.13
CA THR A 157 -13.86 23.24 22.51
C THR A 157 -13.75 22.39 23.77
N SER A 158 -12.55 21.86 24.06
CA SER A 158 -12.34 20.85 25.11
C SER A 158 -11.63 21.39 26.35
N ALA A 159 -10.81 22.45 26.23
CA ALA A 159 -10.09 23.00 27.38
C ALA A 159 -10.97 23.97 28.18
N THR A 160 -11.42 23.52 29.34
CA THR A 160 -12.04 24.36 30.38
C THR A 160 -10.97 24.75 31.42
N GLY A 161 -10.24 25.84 31.17
CA GLY A 161 -9.37 26.48 32.17
C GLY A 161 -7.94 26.77 31.72
N THR A 162 -7.34 27.78 32.36
CA THR A 162 -6.00 28.36 32.06
C THR A 162 -4.83 27.68 32.79
N ALA A 163 -5.07 26.63 33.57
CA ALA A 163 -4.03 25.95 34.34
C ALA A 163 -3.15 25.04 33.45
N PRO A 164 -1.83 24.93 33.72
CA PRO A 164 -0.94 24.07 32.95
C PRO A 164 -1.35 22.60 33.06
N LEU A 165 -1.61 21.97 31.92
CA LEU A 165 -2.06 20.58 31.83
C LEU A 165 -0.96 19.61 32.27
N SER A 166 -1.29 18.72 33.21
CA SER A 166 -0.44 17.57 33.57
C SER A 166 -0.23 16.62 32.39
N SER A 167 0.78 15.77 32.45
CA SER A 167 1.06 14.75 31.42
C SER A 167 -0.14 13.80 31.20
N ALA A 168 -0.82 13.40 32.26
CA ALA A 168 -2.02 12.55 32.21
C ALA A 168 -3.19 13.23 31.49
N GLN A 169 -3.42 14.52 31.75
CA GLN A 169 -4.46 15.29 31.06
C GLN A 169 -4.13 15.49 29.58
N ARG A 170 -2.86 15.72 29.25
CA ARG A 170 -2.38 15.81 27.86
C ARG A 170 -2.60 14.51 27.08
N GLN A 171 -2.32 13.36 27.69
CA GLN A 171 -2.57 12.07 27.05
C GLN A 171 -4.07 11.86 26.81
N LYS A 172 -4.91 12.15 27.80
CA LYS A 172 -6.37 12.02 27.67
C LYS A 172 -6.94 12.91 26.55
N LEU A 173 -6.49 14.17 26.48
CA LEU A 173 -6.89 15.09 25.42
C LEU A 173 -6.40 14.65 24.04
N PHE A 174 -5.22 14.04 23.96
CA PHE A 174 -4.72 13.45 22.71
C PHE A 174 -5.59 12.26 22.26
N ASP A 175 -5.95 11.37 23.17
CA ASP A 175 -6.81 10.23 22.87
C ASP A 175 -8.21 10.68 22.41
N GLU A 176 -8.79 11.67 23.10
CA GLU A 176 -10.06 12.32 22.71
C GLU A 176 -9.96 13.01 21.34
N PHE A 177 -8.84 13.65 21.04
CA PHE A 177 -8.58 14.25 19.73
C PHE A 177 -8.48 13.20 18.61
N VAL A 178 -7.81 12.07 18.85
CA VAL A 178 -7.74 10.96 17.89
C VAL A 178 -9.12 10.39 17.60
N ASP A 179 -9.97 10.24 18.62
CA ASP A 179 -11.34 9.77 18.43
C ASP A 179 -12.23 10.81 17.72
N TRP A 180 -12.05 12.10 18.01
CA TRP A 180 -12.75 13.20 17.35
C TRP A 180 -12.40 13.28 15.85
N THR A 181 -11.12 13.14 15.49
CA THR A 181 -10.69 13.16 14.08
C THR A 181 -11.20 11.96 13.27
N ARG A 182 -11.55 10.84 13.92
CA ARG A 182 -12.17 9.66 13.28
C ARG A 182 -13.69 9.79 13.08
N LYS A 183 -14.36 10.70 13.81
CA LYS A 183 -15.80 10.96 13.71
C LYS A 183 -16.02 12.31 13.00
N PRO A 184 -15.97 12.39 11.66
CA PRO A 184 -16.36 13.62 11.00
C PRO A 184 -17.80 13.96 11.39
N ALA A 185 -18.03 15.21 11.81
CA ALA A 185 -19.30 15.69 12.30
C ALA A 185 -20.44 15.36 11.32
N GLN A 186 -21.47 14.67 11.83
CA GLN A 186 -22.78 14.66 11.18
C GLN A 186 -23.25 16.11 11.09
N SER A 187 -23.45 16.62 9.86
CA SER A 187 -24.04 17.93 9.63
C SER A 187 -25.37 18.04 10.39
N PRO A 188 -25.64 19.15 11.12
CA PRO A 188 -26.98 19.39 11.63
C PRO A 188 -27.92 19.57 10.45
N ARG A 189 -28.96 18.74 10.38
CA ARG A 189 -30.09 18.98 9.48
C ARG A 189 -30.72 20.32 9.87
N GLN A 190 -30.79 21.24 8.92
CA GLN A 190 -31.75 22.35 8.98
C GLN A 190 -33.17 21.82 8.80
#